data_AF-A0A3D5VIV4-F1
#
_entry.id   AF-A0A3D5VIV4-F1
#
_cell.length_a   1.000
_cell.length_b   1.000
_cell.length_c   1.000
_cell.angle_alpha   90.00
_cell.angle_beta   90.00
_cell.angle_gamma   90.00
#
_symmetry.space_group_name_H-M   'P 1'
#
loop_
_entity.id
_entity.type
_entity.pdbx_description
1 polymer ?
#
loop_
_entity_poly.entity_id
_entity_poly.type
_entity_poly.pdbx_seq_one_letter_code
_entity_poly.pdbx_strand_id
1 'polypeptide(L)'
;MGQVLLAAGDKPLLAAKKVGEGTVLWSALDLEAAPLLNPANSEAFWQKVFLLRPVVKAHSVDYNFVSQLFNSISQDSLASALSPGKLFLLLLGYIILVGPVNWLALRKIDRREWAWFVIPAVALLLTAGAFAYGRLGRGSDQILYQVNLIEQYSNNKANIQSFSGVFIPRSRDMTLSSEAYLAPLSGEIVSRLDGGQQVLALKKPPLWSVQKFYGAGVLDLPGSVQIEASFNPSLKSAEAKVTNNSGQDFFAGFIKMGKEWFEFGALAAGESKTSKAIMQPDFQSILSRYNPSSRPFPGWYDFSYYLPNNPVCFLGFGDSGPFSVAGANKKVALDIWVQTIETRDFFAAGSLDIPRGILTPVVLGSQTDYYSPRDYHFYSNEEANVDLVFSLPENIDFSQGEYRLNLDSVWGEAKGTVLVYNFESNMWQELGSLDNLFKQTRSILLENPGDLVNENHLTVRINYSGDLGFSLDGMDISVTGGRIND
;
A
#
# COMPACT_ATOMS: atom_id res chain seq x y z
N MET A 1 27.54 1.74 11.17
CA MET A 1 27.63 2.64 12.35
C MET A 1 26.59 3.75 12.18
N GLY A 2 26.28 4.54 13.20
CA GLY A 2 25.38 5.70 13.04
C GLY A 2 26.14 6.89 12.45
N GLN A 3 25.45 7.77 11.73
CA GLN A 3 26.00 9.01 11.22
C GLN A 3 25.89 10.12 12.27
N VAL A 4 26.93 10.93 12.39
CA VAL A 4 26.94 12.10 13.26
C VAL A 4 26.28 13.27 12.52
N LEU A 5 25.21 13.80 13.09
CA LEU A 5 24.50 14.99 12.58
C LEU A 5 25.07 16.29 13.17
N LEU A 6 25.53 16.23 14.42
CA LEU A 6 26.14 17.34 15.12
C LEU A 6 27.27 16.83 16.00
N ALA A 7 28.41 17.52 15.98
CA ALA A 7 29.59 17.20 16.79
C ALA A 7 30.15 18.45 17.49
N ALA A 8 30.77 18.26 18.65
CA ALA A 8 31.63 19.24 19.29
C ALA A 8 33.07 18.72 19.29
N GLY A 9 33.87 19.15 18.31
CA GLY A 9 35.15 18.51 18.01
C GLY A 9 34.91 17.04 17.64
N ASP A 10 35.64 16.12 18.29
CA ASP A 10 35.51 14.68 18.02
C ASP A 10 34.35 14.00 18.77
N LYS A 11 33.55 14.77 19.54
CA LYS A 11 32.45 14.21 20.34
C LYS A 11 31.12 14.33 19.58
N PRO A 12 30.47 13.22 19.21
CA PRO A 12 29.15 13.27 18.61
C PRO A 12 28.13 13.74 19.65
N LEU A 13 27.38 14.78 19.31
CA LEU A 13 26.30 15.34 20.13
C LEU A 13 24.93 14.83 19.69
N LEU A 14 24.75 14.67 18.38
CA LEU A 14 23.55 14.11 17.78
C LEU A 14 23.96 13.13 16.70
N ALA A 15 23.38 11.94 16.71
CA ALA A 15 23.63 10.91 15.71
C ALA A 15 22.33 10.25 15.28
N ALA A 16 22.27 9.85 14.01
CA ALA A 16 21.14 9.10 13.45
C ALA A 16 21.62 7.76 12.90
N LYS A 17 20.77 6.75 12.99
CA LYS A 17 21.01 5.44 12.38
C LYS A 17 19.73 4.90 11.77
N LYS A 18 19.77 4.56 10.48
CA LYS A 18 18.70 3.79 9.82
C LYS A 18 18.63 2.38 10.42
N VAL A 19 17.42 1.95 10.81
CA VAL A 19 17.13 0.63 11.36
C VAL A 19 15.81 0.14 10.76
N GLY A 20 15.89 -0.82 9.83
CA GLY A 20 14.74 -1.17 8.98
C GLY A 20 14.27 0.03 8.17
N GLU A 21 12.95 0.24 8.11
CA GLU A 21 12.31 1.44 7.53
C GLU A 21 12.36 2.67 8.46
N GLY A 22 12.82 2.50 9.70
CA GLY A 22 12.86 3.57 10.70
C GLY A 22 14.23 4.23 10.81
N THR A 23 14.26 5.34 11.55
CA THR A 23 15.52 5.98 11.98
C THR A 23 15.52 6.12 13.49
N VAL A 24 16.61 5.71 14.12
CA VAL A 24 16.88 5.97 15.54
C VAL A 24 17.73 7.23 15.62
N LEU A 25 17.21 8.25 16.30
CA LEU A 25 17.94 9.45 16.66
C LEU A 25 18.47 9.30 18.09
N TRP A 26 19.77 9.50 18.27
CA TRP A 26 20.43 9.51 19.57
C TRP A 26 21.01 10.88 19.85
N SER A 27 20.78 11.39 21.06
CA SER A 27 21.27 12.69 21.52
C SER A 27 22.11 12.50 22.78
N ALA A 28 23.31 13.10 22.78
CA ALA A 28 24.11 13.33 23.99
C ALA A 28 23.69 14.62 24.70
N LEU A 29 22.92 15.49 24.02
CA LEU A 29 22.40 16.73 24.56
C LEU A 29 21.20 16.45 25.47
N ASP A 30 21.15 17.14 26.59
CA ASP A 30 19.94 17.25 27.39
C ASP A 30 18.95 18.16 26.67
N LEU A 31 17.92 17.56 26.08
CA LEU A 31 16.89 18.27 25.31
C LEU A 31 15.95 19.10 26.20
N GLU A 32 16.04 18.94 27.53
CA GLU A 32 15.26 19.66 28.53
C GLU A 32 16.08 20.72 29.29
N ALA A 33 17.32 20.98 28.85
CA ALA A 33 18.20 22.00 29.43
C ALA A 33 18.30 23.26 28.55
N ALA A 34 18.76 24.36 29.14
CA ALA A 34 19.15 25.55 28.37
C ALA A 34 20.31 25.18 27.41
N PRO A 35 20.31 25.66 26.14
CA PRO A 35 19.46 26.72 25.60
C PRO A 35 18.14 26.25 24.97
N LEU A 36 17.84 24.95 24.94
CA LEU A 36 16.65 24.36 24.30
C LEU A 36 15.35 24.61 25.07
N LEU A 37 15.43 25.02 26.34
CA LEU A 37 14.27 25.53 27.08
C LEU A 37 13.68 26.81 26.49
N ASN A 38 14.44 27.58 25.72
CA ASN A 38 13.89 28.72 24.99
C ASN A 38 13.10 28.21 23.77
N PRO A 39 11.81 28.59 23.61
CA PRO A 39 10.97 28.08 22.52
C PRO A 39 11.54 28.29 21.11
N ALA A 40 12.13 29.47 20.85
CA ALA A 40 12.69 29.77 19.53
C ALA A 40 13.94 28.91 19.23
N ASN A 41 14.78 28.65 20.23
CA ASN A 41 15.93 27.75 20.08
C ASN A 41 15.49 26.30 19.89
N SER A 42 14.47 25.86 20.63
CA SER A 42 13.89 24.52 20.48
C SER A 42 13.33 24.31 19.08
N GLU A 43 12.54 25.28 18.60
CA GLU A 43 11.98 25.25 17.26
C GLU A 43 13.08 25.20 16.19
N ALA A 44 14.07 26.10 16.25
CA ALA A 44 15.18 26.12 15.32
C ALA A 44 15.99 24.81 15.35
N PHE A 45 16.20 24.23 16.53
CA PHE A 45 16.87 22.94 16.68
C PHE A 45 16.10 21.83 15.98
N TRP A 46 14.80 21.67 16.27
CA TRP A 46 13.99 20.62 15.66
C TRP A 46 13.80 20.81 14.16
N GLN A 47 13.62 22.04 13.69
CA GLN A 47 13.61 22.36 12.26
C GLN A 47 14.91 21.89 11.59
N LYS A 48 16.07 22.18 12.18
CA LYS A 48 17.35 21.71 11.64
C LYS A 48 17.49 20.19 11.66
N VAL A 49 17.04 19.54 12.74
CA VAL A 49 17.03 18.07 12.82
C VAL A 49 16.15 17.47 11.73
N PHE A 50 14.96 18.01 11.47
CA PHE A 50 14.06 17.51 10.44
C PHE A 50 14.50 17.86 9.01
N LEU A 51 15.28 18.93 8.81
CA LEU A 51 15.96 19.18 7.53
C LEU A 51 17.05 18.14 7.26
N LEU A 52 17.83 17.76 8.28
CA LEU A 52 18.86 16.73 8.15
C LEU A 52 18.27 15.32 8.07
N ARG A 53 17.15 15.09 8.77
CA ARG A 53 16.42 13.82 8.82
C ARG A 53 14.92 14.05 8.65
N PRO A 54 14.48 14.19 7.38
CA PRO A 54 13.07 14.33 7.06
C PRO A 54 12.24 13.18 7.64
N VAL A 55 11.24 13.52 8.45
CA VAL A 55 10.31 12.54 9.00
C VAL A 55 9.20 12.31 7.98
N VAL A 56 9.33 11.23 7.23
CA VAL A 56 8.30 10.81 6.29
C VAL A 56 7.20 10.08 7.06
N LYS A 57 5.95 10.47 6.82
CA LYS A 57 4.80 9.74 7.36
C LYS A 57 4.87 8.29 6.87
N ALA A 58 4.83 7.33 7.80
CA ALA A 58 4.76 5.92 7.45
C ALA A 58 3.57 5.70 6.50
N HIS A 59 3.83 5.05 5.37
CA HIS A 59 2.76 4.66 4.46
C HIS A 59 1.82 3.70 5.20
N SER A 60 0.52 3.98 5.21
CA SER A 60 -0.48 3.14 5.86
C SER A 60 -1.53 2.77 4.83
N VAL A 61 -1.76 1.47 4.65
CA VAL A 61 -2.80 0.99 3.75
C VAL A 61 -4.19 1.27 4.34
N ASP A 62 -5.09 1.80 3.51
CA ASP A 62 -6.47 2.08 3.90
C ASP A 62 -7.21 0.77 4.28
N TYR A 63 -7.70 0.74 5.51
CA TYR A 63 -8.52 -0.36 6.02
C TYR A 63 -9.73 -0.66 5.14
N ASN A 64 -10.39 0.37 4.59
CA ASN A 64 -11.59 0.17 3.79
C ASN A 64 -11.28 -0.62 2.51
N PHE A 65 -10.15 -0.34 1.88
CA PHE A 65 -9.70 -1.05 0.69
C PHE A 65 -9.35 -2.51 0.97
N VAL A 66 -8.54 -2.77 2.01
CA VAL A 66 -8.18 -4.14 2.41
C VAL A 66 -9.42 -4.94 2.81
N SER A 67 -10.35 -4.30 3.52
CA SER A 67 -11.65 -4.90 3.86
C SER A 67 -12.48 -5.22 2.62
N GLN A 68 -12.51 -4.33 1.62
CA GLN A 68 -13.19 -4.58 0.35
C GLN A 68 -12.56 -5.75 -0.42
N LEU A 69 -11.23 -5.78 -0.56
CA LEU A 69 -10.50 -6.91 -1.16
C LEU A 69 -10.80 -8.22 -0.43
N PHE A 70 -10.79 -8.20 0.90
CA PHE A 70 -11.09 -9.37 1.70
C PHE A 70 -12.53 -9.86 1.50
N ASN A 71 -13.50 -8.95 1.55
CA ASN A 71 -14.90 -9.30 1.31
C ASN A 71 -15.07 -9.87 -0.10
N SER A 72 -14.34 -9.34 -1.06
CA SER A 72 -14.30 -9.78 -2.45
C SER A 72 -13.79 -11.23 -2.59
N ILE A 73 -12.68 -11.60 -1.95
CA ILE A 73 -12.15 -12.98 -2.00
C ILE A 73 -12.91 -13.97 -1.11
N SER A 74 -13.57 -13.50 -0.04
CA SER A 74 -14.30 -14.36 0.91
C SER A 74 -15.76 -14.63 0.51
N GLN A 75 -16.33 -13.82 -0.39
CA GLN A 75 -17.73 -13.95 -0.84
C GLN A 75 -18.04 -15.27 -1.58
N ASP A 76 -17.05 -15.89 -2.22
CA ASP A 76 -17.26 -17.09 -3.03
C ASP A 76 -17.72 -18.32 -2.20
N SER A 77 -17.30 -18.44 -0.93
CA SER A 77 -17.82 -19.52 -0.06
C SER A 77 -19.27 -19.32 0.36
N LEU A 78 -19.72 -18.08 0.49
CA LEU A 78 -21.07 -17.77 0.96
C LEU A 78 -22.10 -17.84 -0.17
N ALA A 79 -21.75 -17.40 -1.37
CA ALA A 79 -22.65 -17.21 -2.50
C ALA A 79 -22.81 -18.43 -3.44
N SER A 80 -21.82 -19.33 -3.51
CA SER A 80 -21.78 -20.43 -4.49
C SER A 80 -22.91 -21.48 -4.33
N ALA A 81 -23.46 -21.65 -3.12
CA ALA A 81 -24.50 -22.65 -2.88
C ALA A 81 -25.88 -22.27 -3.47
N LEU A 82 -26.26 -20.99 -3.46
CA LEU A 82 -27.61 -20.52 -3.84
C LEU A 82 -27.48 -19.22 -4.66
N SER A 83 -27.24 -19.36 -5.97
CA SER A 83 -27.23 -18.21 -6.87
C SER A 83 -28.60 -17.49 -6.87
N PRO A 84 -28.67 -16.18 -7.17
CA PRO A 84 -29.93 -15.45 -7.21
C PRO A 84 -30.99 -16.10 -8.10
N GLY A 85 -30.58 -16.73 -9.20
CA GLY A 85 -31.48 -17.50 -10.07
C GLY A 85 -32.06 -18.75 -9.39
N LYS A 86 -31.25 -19.50 -8.63
CA LYS A 86 -31.75 -20.66 -7.86
C LYS A 86 -32.69 -20.22 -6.74
N LEU A 87 -32.38 -19.12 -6.05
CA LEU A 87 -33.27 -18.52 -5.04
C LEU A 87 -34.59 -18.08 -5.66
N PHE A 88 -34.53 -17.42 -6.83
CA PHE A 88 -35.72 -17.03 -7.58
C PHE A 88 -36.57 -18.24 -7.96
N LEU A 89 -35.96 -19.30 -8.52
CA LEU A 89 -36.68 -20.53 -8.87
C LEU A 89 -37.28 -21.22 -7.65
N LEU A 90 -36.57 -21.23 -6.52
CA LEU A 90 -37.06 -21.79 -5.26
C LEU A 90 -38.24 -20.98 -4.71
N LEU A 91 -38.15 -19.64 -4.75
CA LEU A 91 -39.23 -18.75 -4.33
C LEU A 91 -40.45 -18.84 -5.27
N LEU A 92 -40.21 -18.89 -6.58
CA LEU A 92 -41.25 -19.06 -7.58
C LEU A 92 -41.96 -20.40 -7.40
N GLY A 93 -41.20 -21.48 -7.20
CA GLY A 93 -41.70 -22.79 -6.85
C GLY A 93 -42.57 -22.76 -5.60
N TYR A 94 -42.12 -22.07 -4.53
CA TYR A 94 -42.90 -21.88 -3.31
C TYR A 94 -44.23 -21.17 -3.56
N ILE A 95 -44.23 -20.06 -4.30
CA ILE A 95 -45.44 -19.28 -4.61
C ILE A 95 -46.44 -20.12 -5.41
N ILE A 96 -45.95 -20.87 -6.40
CA ILE A 96 -46.79 -21.78 -7.20
C ILE A 96 -47.37 -22.89 -6.32
N LEU A 97 -46.56 -23.45 -5.41
CA LEU A 97 -46.98 -24.55 -4.55
C LEU A 97 -48.04 -24.09 -3.54
N VAL A 98 -47.84 -22.96 -2.88
CA VAL A 98 -48.74 -22.39 -1.86
C VAL A 98 -49.99 -21.73 -2.45
N GLY A 99 -49.88 -21.15 -3.64
CA GLY A 99 -50.99 -20.48 -4.32
C GLY A 99 -51.80 -21.46 -5.16
N PRO A 100 -51.55 -21.52 -6.48
CA PRO A 100 -52.39 -22.27 -7.42
C PRO A 100 -52.45 -23.76 -7.13
N VAL A 101 -51.33 -24.41 -6.80
CA VAL A 101 -51.31 -25.88 -6.59
C VAL A 101 -52.09 -26.26 -5.33
N ASN A 102 -51.81 -25.61 -4.20
CA ASN A 102 -52.54 -25.84 -2.95
C ASN A 102 -54.04 -25.53 -3.11
N TRP A 103 -54.40 -24.42 -3.78
CA TRP A 103 -55.80 -24.08 -4.01
C TRP A 103 -56.52 -25.13 -4.88
N LEU A 104 -55.90 -25.58 -5.98
CA LEU A 104 -56.48 -26.60 -6.85
C LEU A 104 -56.65 -27.94 -6.11
N ALA A 105 -55.64 -28.35 -5.33
CA ALA A 105 -55.68 -29.58 -4.54
C ALA A 105 -56.78 -29.53 -3.47
N LEU A 106 -56.84 -28.46 -2.66
CA LEU A 106 -57.83 -28.31 -1.59
C LEU A 106 -59.24 -28.05 -2.11
N ARG A 107 -59.40 -27.38 -3.27
CA ARG A 107 -60.70 -27.24 -3.94
C ARG A 107 -61.24 -28.59 -4.39
N LYS A 108 -60.39 -29.49 -4.88
CA LYS A 108 -60.81 -30.84 -5.32
C LYS A 108 -61.24 -31.74 -4.15
N ILE A 109 -60.73 -31.47 -2.94
CA ILE A 109 -61.04 -32.19 -1.71
C ILE A 109 -62.15 -31.49 -0.90
N ASP A 110 -62.62 -30.32 -1.36
CA ASP A 110 -63.64 -29.45 -0.74
C ASP A 110 -63.36 -29.07 0.73
N ARG A 111 -62.08 -28.97 1.08
CA ARG A 111 -61.59 -28.75 2.44
C ARG A 111 -60.61 -27.59 2.48
N ARG A 112 -61.09 -26.41 2.07
CA ARG A 112 -60.26 -25.20 1.87
C ARG A 112 -59.67 -24.68 3.18
N GLU A 113 -60.31 -24.97 4.30
CA GLU A 113 -59.86 -24.65 5.66
C GLU A 113 -58.52 -25.32 6.01
N TRP A 114 -58.13 -26.41 5.33
CA TRP A 114 -56.85 -27.08 5.55
C TRP A 114 -55.65 -26.26 5.08
N ALA A 115 -55.86 -25.22 4.26
CA ALA A 115 -54.80 -24.31 3.84
C ALA A 115 -54.02 -23.73 5.04
N TRP A 116 -54.71 -23.51 6.17
CA TRP A 116 -54.11 -23.02 7.41
C TRP A 116 -53.01 -23.94 7.97
N PHE A 117 -53.06 -25.25 7.68
CA PHE A 117 -52.03 -26.22 8.09
C PHE A 117 -51.04 -26.53 6.98
N VAL A 118 -51.52 -26.61 5.73
CA VAL A 118 -50.68 -26.95 4.57
C VAL A 118 -49.63 -25.87 4.32
N ILE A 119 -50.00 -24.59 4.42
CA ILE A 119 -49.06 -23.49 4.17
C ILE A 119 -47.88 -23.51 5.16
N PRO A 120 -48.09 -23.58 6.49
CA PRO A 120 -46.98 -23.77 7.44
C PRO A 120 -46.17 -25.05 7.21
N ALA A 121 -46.81 -26.17 6.87
CA ALA A 121 -46.09 -27.43 6.64
C ALA A 121 -45.18 -27.37 5.41
N VAL A 122 -45.66 -26.78 4.31
CA VAL A 122 -44.86 -26.54 3.09
C VAL A 122 -43.72 -25.58 3.38
N ALA A 123 -43.97 -24.51 4.14
CA ALA A 123 -42.93 -23.58 4.54
C ALA A 123 -41.83 -24.29 5.34
N LEU A 124 -42.19 -25.12 6.33
CA LEU A 124 -41.23 -25.91 7.11
C LEU A 124 -40.44 -26.89 6.24
N LEU A 125 -41.10 -27.60 5.32
CA LEU A 125 -40.43 -28.52 4.39
C LEU A 125 -39.43 -27.80 3.49
N LEU A 126 -39.80 -26.65 2.93
CA LEU A 126 -38.91 -25.87 2.08
C LEU A 126 -37.76 -25.25 2.86
N THR A 127 -38.01 -24.74 4.07
CA THR A 127 -36.94 -24.26 4.95
C THR A 127 -35.96 -25.37 5.31
N ALA A 128 -36.47 -26.56 5.68
CA ALA A 128 -35.64 -27.72 5.99
C ALA A 128 -34.85 -28.19 4.75
N GLY A 129 -35.48 -28.25 3.59
CA GLY A 129 -34.84 -28.61 2.32
C GLY A 129 -33.77 -27.62 1.90
N ALA A 130 -34.05 -26.31 1.98
CA ALA A 130 -33.08 -25.25 1.68
C ALA A 130 -31.90 -25.28 2.64
N PHE A 131 -32.13 -25.51 3.94
CA PHE A 131 -31.09 -25.67 4.94
C PHE A 131 -30.21 -26.89 4.68
N ALA A 132 -30.82 -28.05 4.37
CA ALA A 132 -30.09 -29.28 4.04
C ALA A 132 -29.25 -29.11 2.75
N TYR A 133 -29.83 -28.49 1.72
CA TYR A 133 -29.13 -28.19 0.47
C TYR A 133 -27.95 -27.25 0.69
N GLY A 134 -28.14 -26.16 1.44
CA GLY A 134 -27.06 -25.22 1.80
C GLY A 134 -25.95 -25.88 2.61
N ARG A 135 -26.30 -26.83 3.50
CA ARG A 135 -25.33 -27.60 4.29
C ARG A 135 -24.52 -28.59 3.44
N LEU A 136 -25.14 -29.26 2.48
CA LEU A 136 -24.47 -30.20 1.59
C LEU A 136 -23.55 -29.48 0.58
N GLY A 137 -23.98 -28.33 0.06
CA GLY A 137 -23.24 -27.58 -0.95
C GLY A 137 -21.97 -26.87 -0.43
N ARG A 138 -21.88 -26.58 0.88
CA ARG A 138 -20.77 -25.78 1.46
C ARG A 138 -19.60 -26.60 2.03
N GLY A 139 -19.68 -27.93 1.99
CA GLY A 139 -18.65 -28.81 2.55
C GLY A 139 -18.49 -28.69 4.08
N SER A 140 -17.47 -29.34 4.63
CA SER A 140 -17.14 -29.31 6.06
C SER A 140 -15.84 -28.58 6.39
N ASP A 141 -15.22 -27.97 5.39
CA ASP A 141 -13.88 -27.42 5.52
C ASP A 141 -13.92 -26.03 6.17
N GLN A 142 -13.03 -25.82 7.13
CA GLN A 142 -12.69 -24.49 7.62
C GLN A 142 -11.75 -23.85 6.61
N ILE A 143 -12.22 -22.77 5.98
CA ILE A 143 -11.46 -22.03 4.98
C ILE A 143 -10.90 -20.79 5.63
N LEU A 144 -9.58 -20.65 5.63
CA LEU A 144 -8.88 -19.44 6.01
C LEU A 144 -8.73 -18.54 4.78
N TYR A 145 -9.36 -17.37 4.84
CA TYR A 145 -9.18 -16.29 3.88
C TYR A 145 -8.11 -15.34 4.39
N GLN A 146 -7.20 -14.92 3.51
CA GLN A 146 -6.15 -13.95 3.86
C GLN A 146 -5.96 -12.95 2.73
N VAL A 147 -5.92 -11.67 3.07
CA VAL A 147 -5.29 -10.63 2.25
C VAL A 147 -4.03 -10.22 2.99
N ASN A 148 -2.88 -10.57 2.44
CA ASN A 148 -1.58 -10.32 3.04
C ASN A 148 -0.91 -9.15 2.31
N LEU A 149 -0.55 -8.11 3.05
CA LEU A 149 0.37 -7.07 2.59
C LEU A 149 1.76 -7.41 3.09
N ILE A 150 2.71 -7.55 2.18
CA ILE A 150 4.07 -8.00 2.47
C ILE A 150 5.03 -6.92 1.98
N GLU A 151 5.63 -6.21 2.92
CA GLU A 151 6.54 -5.10 2.66
C GLU A 151 7.98 -5.54 2.94
N GLN A 152 8.76 -5.71 1.87
CA GLN A 152 10.16 -6.06 1.98
C GLN A 152 11.00 -4.81 2.25
N TYR A 153 11.60 -4.75 3.44
CA TYR A 153 12.43 -3.62 3.91
C TYR A 153 13.93 -3.93 3.94
N SER A 154 14.30 -5.17 3.64
CA SER A 154 15.71 -5.59 3.52
C SER A 154 15.82 -6.81 2.62
N ASN A 155 17.04 -7.15 2.18
CA ASN A 155 17.27 -8.27 1.28
C ASN A 155 16.79 -9.63 1.82
N ASN A 156 16.66 -9.79 3.13
CA ASN A 156 16.30 -11.06 3.75
C ASN A 156 15.13 -10.98 4.73
N LYS A 157 14.44 -9.84 4.83
CA LYS A 157 13.27 -9.69 5.71
C LYS A 157 12.17 -8.86 5.09
N ALA A 158 10.94 -9.29 5.37
CA ALA A 158 9.74 -8.53 5.06
C ALA A 158 8.79 -8.48 6.26
N ASN A 159 8.09 -7.36 6.42
CA ASN A 159 6.96 -7.28 7.33
C ASN A 159 5.73 -7.84 6.64
N ILE A 160 4.92 -8.62 7.35
CA ILE A 160 3.65 -9.10 6.85
C ILE A 160 2.51 -8.61 7.74
N GLN A 161 1.55 -7.95 7.12
CA GLN A 161 0.27 -7.59 7.73
C GLN A 161 -0.84 -8.37 7.01
N SER A 162 -1.63 -9.11 7.78
CA SER A 162 -2.67 -9.98 7.24
C SER A 162 -4.04 -9.53 7.73
N PHE A 163 -4.94 -9.24 6.80
CA PHE A 163 -6.36 -9.21 7.10
C PHE A 163 -6.96 -10.58 6.81
N SER A 164 -7.29 -11.29 7.88
CA SER A 164 -7.63 -12.70 7.82
C SER A 164 -9.06 -12.95 8.30
N GLY A 165 -9.63 -14.08 7.89
CA GLY A 165 -10.85 -14.58 8.49
C GLY A 165 -11.10 -16.03 8.19
N VAL A 166 -11.69 -16.73 9.16
CA VAL A 166 -11.98 -18.16 9.03
C VAL A 166 -13.47 -18.40 8.84
N PHE A 167 -13.81 -19.18 7.81
CA PHE A 167 -15.18 -19.62 7.58
C PHE A 167 -15.58 -20.72 8.56
N ILE A 168 -16.78 -20.59 9.13
CA ILE A 168 -17.33 -21.50 10.13
C ILE A 168 -18.39 -22.42 9.49
N PRO A 169 -18.03 -23.64 9.05
CA PRO A 169 -18.97 -24.59 8.47
C PRO A 169 -19.88 -25.24 9.51
N ARG A 170 -19.44 -25.29 10.78
CA ARG A 170 -20.18 -25.85 11.92
C ARG A 170 -19.90 -24.99 13.16
N SER A 171 -20.96 -24.61 13.88
CA SER A 171 -20.82 -23.89 15.15
C SER A 171 -20.34 -24.84 16.25
N ARG A 172 -19.02 -24.82 16.51
CA ARG A 172 -18.32 -25.54 17.58
C ARG A 172 -17.14 -24.69 18.04
N ASP A 173 -16.66 -24.94 19.25
CA ASP A 173 -15.47 -24.27 19.76
C ASP A 173 -14.28 -24.55 18.84
N MET A 174 -13.52 -23.50 18.58
CA MET A 174 -12.43 -23.50 17.62
C MET A 174 -11.30 -22.63 18.14
N THR A 175 -10.08 -23.05 17.88
CA THR A 175 -8.87 -22.29 18.20
C THR A 175 -8.07 -22.05 16.93
N LEU A 176 -7.64 -20.82 16.74
CA LEU A 176 -6.63 -20.47 15.75
C LEU A 176 -5.34 -20.16 16.50
N SER A 177 -4.19 -20.59 15.98
CA SER A 177 -2.90 -20.24 16.57
C SER A 177 -1.87 -19.84 15.53
N SER A 178 -0.96 -18.96 15.93
CA SER A 178 0.19 -18.55 15.12
C SER A 178 1.36 -18.18 16.02
N GLU A 179 2.58 -18.35 15.54
CA GLU A 179 3.78 -17.75 16.16
C GLU A 179 3.81 -16.23 15.94
N ALA A 180 3.12 -15.76 14.90
CA ALA A 180 2.93 -14.35 14.65
C ALA A 180 1.82 -13.75 15.52
N TYR A 181 1.75 -12.43 15.58
CA TYR A 181 0.72 -11.74 16.34
C TYR A 181 -0.65 -11.90 15.66
N LEU A 182 -1.67 -12.16 16.47
CA LEU A 182 -3.07 -12.24 16.07
C LEU A 182 -3.93 -11.31 16.95
N ALA A 183 -4.72 -10.46 16.33
CA ALA A 183 -5.66 -9.57 17.02
C ALA A 183 -7.11 -9.82 16.58
N PRO A 184 -8.04 -10.03 17.52
CA PRO A 184 -9.45 -10.24 17.18
C PRO A 184 -10.09 -8.94 16.68
N LEU A 185 -10.98 -9.03 15.68
CA LEU A 185 -11.84 -7.90 15.27
C LEU A 185 -13.19 -7.87 16.00
N SER A 186 -13.57 -8.98 16.63
CA SER A 186 -14.81 -9.11 17.40
C SER A 186 -14.50 -9.34 18.86
N GLY A 187 -15.23 -8.67 19.76
CA GLY A 187 -15.13 -8.89 21.20
C GLY A 187 -15.53 -10.30 21.65
N GLU A 188 -16.15 -11.10 20.78
CA GLU A 188 -16.48 -12.50 21.06
C GLU A 188 -15.28 -13.45 20.93
N ILE A 189 -14.20 -13.01 20.27
CA ILE A 189 -12.98 -13.78 20.08
C ILE A 189 -12.01 -13.46 21.22
N VAL A 190 -11.67 -14.47 22.01
CA VAL A 190 -10.72 -14.31 23.12
C VAL A 190 -9.31 -14.52 22.59
N SER A 191 -8.44 -13.53 22.78
CA SER A 191 -7.02 -13.62 22.42
C SER A 191 -6.17 -13.89 23.66
N ARG A 192 -5.23 -14.83 23.56
CA ARG A 192 -4.30 -15.18 24.64
C ARG A 192 -2.97 -15.65 24.08
N LEU A 193 -1.91 -15.54 24.88
CA LEU A 193 -0.63 -16.19 24.61
C LEU A 193 -0.61 -17.56 25.27
N ASP A 194 -0.24 -18.60 24.51
CA ASP A 194 -0.14 -19.98 24.98
C ASP A 194 1.09 -20.64 24.35
N GLY A 195 2.03 -21.11 25.16
CA GLY A 195 3.26 -21.75 24.66
C GLY A 195 4.13 -20.90 23.72
N GLY A 196 4.07 -19.56 23.82
CA GLY A 196 4.78 -18.64 22.93
C GLY A 196 4.05 -18.34 21.61
N GLN A 197 2.89 -18.94 21.38
CA GLN A 197 2.02 -18.65 20.24
C GLN A 197 0.85 -17.75 20.65
N GLN A 198 0.43 -16.88 19.74
CA GLN A 198 -0.85 -16.18 19.88
C GLN A 198 -1.98 -17.15 19.53
N VAL A 199 -2.95 -17.29 20.42
CA VAL A 199 -4.12 -18.15 20.26
C VAL A 199 -5.39 -17.32 20.30
N LEU A 200 -6.21 -17.44 19.26
CA LEU A 200 -7.58 -16.92 19.22
C LEU A 200 -8.56 -18.06 19.51
N ALA A 201 -9.32 -17.94 20.57
CA ALA A 201 -10.38 -18.88 20.93
C ALA A 201 -11.75 -18.34 20.52
N LEU A 202 -12.44 -19.09 19.67
CA LEU A 202 -13.79 -18.80 19.20
C LEU A 202 -14.75 -19.78 19.86
N LYS A 203 -15.62 -19.26 20.75
CA LYS A 203 -16.58 -20.09 21.49
C LYS A 203 -17.91 -20.15 20.73
N LYS A 204 -18.23 -21.32 20.17
CA LYS A 204 -19.43 -21.56 19.33
C LYS A 204 -19.75 -20.40 18.37
N PRO A 205 -18.83 -20.02 17.47
CA PRO A 205 -19.06 -18.91 16.54
C PRO A 205 -20.30 -19.19 15.65
N PRO A 206 -20.97 -18.15 15.14
CA PRO A 206 -22.16 -18.29 14.31
C PRO A 206 -21.95 -19.22 13.11
N LEU A 207 -22.93 -20.08 12.83
CA LEU A 207 -22.90 -20.98 11.67
C LEU A 207 -22.85 -20.17 10.37
N TRP A 208 -22.01 -20.59 9.42
CA TRP A 208 -21.86 -19.97 8.10
C TRP A 208 -21.46 -18.49 8.15
N SER A 209 -20.68 -18.14 9.17
CA SER A 209 -20.06 -16.82 9.30
C SER A 209 -18.57 -16.89 8.93
N VAL A 210 -18.00 -15.72 8.65
CA VAL A 210 -16.57 -15.53 8.53
C VAL A 210 -16.10 -14.74 9.76
N GLN A 211 -15.26 -15.37 10.58
CA GLN A 211 -14.74 -14.78 11.81
C GLN A 211 -13.42 -14.09 11.49
N LYS A 212 -13.45 -12.75 11.46
CA LYS A 212 -12.32 -11.92 11.02
C LYS A 212 -11.34 -11.62 12.16
N PHE A 213 -10.06 -11.55 11.83
CA PHE A 213 -8.97 -11.20 12.72
C PHE A 213 -7.81 -10.56 11.94
N TYR A 214 -6.98 -9.76 12.62
CA TYR A 214 -5.72 -9.25 12.08
C TYR A 214 -4.58 -10.19 12.42
N GLY A 215 -3.62 -10.27 11.52
CA GLY A 215 -2.33 -10.91 11.72
C GLY A 215 -1.19 -9.92 11.45
N ALA A 216 -0.11 -10.02 12.21
CA ALA A 216 1.11 -9.25 11.94
C ALA A 216 2.35 -10.07 12.32
N GLY A 217 3.37 -10.02 11.48
CA GLY A 217 4.61 -10.76 11.71
C GLY A 217 5.76 -10.30 10.82
N VAL A 218 6.85 -11.05 10.89
CA VAL A 218 8.05 -10.85 10.06
C VAL A 218 8.33 -12.16 9.33
N LEU A 219 8.65 -12.07 8.05
CA LEU A 219 9.09 -13.18 7.22
C LEU A 219 10.60 -13.08 7.00
N ASP A 220 11.29 -14.20 7.13
CA ASP A 220 12.66 -14.35 6.65
C ASP A 220 12.64 -14.80 5.18
N LEU A 221 13.42 -14.13 4.34
CA LEU A 221 13.48 -14.32 2.90
C LEU A 221 14.89 -14.74 2.47
N PRO A 222 15.02 -15.59 1.43
CA PRO A 222 16.32 -15.95 0.86
C PRO A 222 16.97 -14.79 0.08
N GLY A 223 16.19 -13.82 -0.38
CA GLY A 223 16.64 -12.70 -1.19
C GLY A 223 15.52 -11.70 -1.50
N SER A 224 15.83 -10.74 -2.37
CA SER A 224 14.92 -9.70 -2.84
C SER A 224 14.63 -9.83 -4.33
N VAL A 225 13.61 -9.12 -4.79
CA VAL A 225 13.40 -8.92 -6.22
C VAL A 225 14.42 -7.89 -6.71
N GLN A 226 15.30 -8.33 -7.61
CA GLN A 226 16.32 -7.48 -8.24
C GLN A 226 15.76 -6.86 -9.51
N ILE A 227 16.03 -5.58 -9.72
CA ILE A 227 15.51 -4.82 -10.85
C ILE A 227 16.65 -4.06 -11.49
N GLU A 228 16.79 -4.27 -12.79
CA GLU A 228 17.73 -3.56 -13.65
C GLU A 228 16.88 -2.79 -14.67
N ALA A 229 17.06 -1.49 -14.80
CA ALA A 229 16.39 -0.73 -15.87
C ALA A 229 17.40 -0.01 -16.76
N SER A 230 17.03 0.12 -18.02
CA SER A 230 17.75 0.88 -19.02
C SER A 230 16.82 1.89 -19.66
N PHE A 231 17.30 3.12 -19.77
CA PHE A 231 16.59 4.20 -20.44
C PHE A 231 17.27 4.49 -21.76
N ASN A 232 16.49 4.59 -22.84
CA ASN A 232 16.96 5.09 -24.12
C ASN A 232 16.36 6.50 -24.34
N PRO A 233 17.12 7.58 -24.05
CA PRO A 233 16.63 8.95 -24.18
C PRO A 233 16.22 9.31 -25.61
N SER A 234 16.89 8.74 -26.62
CA SER A 234 16.61 9.02 -28.03
C SER A 234 15.28 8.44 -28.51
N LEU A 235 14.90 7.27 -27.98
CA LEU A 235 13.65 6.59 -28.34
C LEU A 235 12.49 6.87 -27.38
N LYS A 236 12.74 7.62 -26.29
CA LYS A 236 11.79 7.80 -25.18
C LYS A 236 11.19 6.47 -24.72
N SER A 237 12.03 5.46 -24.61
CA SER A 237 11.63 4.11 -24.23
C SER A 237 12.48 3.63 -23.07
N ALA A 238 11.84 3.04 -22.07
CA ALA A 238 12.49 2.33 -20.99
C ALA A 238 12.24 0.83 -21.11
N GLU A 239 13.22 0.06 -20.66
CA GLU A 239 13.16 -1.40 -20.54
C GLU A 239 13.63 -1.78 -19.15
N ALA A 240 12.87 -2.65 -18.49
CA ALA A 240 13.18 -3.14 -17.15
C ALA A 240 13.26 -4.66 -17.15
N LYS A 241 14.29 -5.19 -16.50
CA LYS A 241 14.50 -6.61 -16.23
C LYS A 241 14.32 -6.84 -14.73
N VAL A 242 13.54 -7.86 -14.39
CA VAL A 242 13.28 -8.30 -13.03
C VAL A 242 13.88 -9.69 -12.83
N THR A 243 14.45 -9.94 -11.65
CA THR A 243 14.89 -11.27 -11.20
C THR A 243 14.32 -11.55 -9.82
N ASN A 244 13.54 -12.61 -9.69
CA ASN A 244 12.85 -12.94 -8.45
C ASN A 244 13.70 -13.83 -7.54
N ASN A 245 14.45 -13.23 -6.60
CA ASN A 245 15.18 -14.01 -5.58
C ASN A 245 14.42 -14.08 -4.24
N SER A 246 13.13 -13.73 -4.20
CA SER A 246 12.33 -13.70 -2.97
C SER A 246 12.01 -15.08 -2.39
N GLY A 247 12.16 -16.13 -3.18
CA GLY A 247 11.72 -17.49 -2.83
C GLY A 247 10.20 -17.70 -2.87
N GLN A 248 9.43 -16.73 -3.33
CA GLN A 248 7.98 -16.86 -3.57
C GLN A 248 7.67 -16.82 -5.06
N ASP A 249 6.66 -17.59 -5.47
CA ASP A 249 6.11 -17.50 -6.82
C ASP A 249 5.09 -16.36 -6.90
N PHE A 250 5.20 -15.52 -7.92
CA PHE A 250 4.20 -14.51 -8.24
C PHE A 250 3.40 -14.95 -9.45
N PHE A 251 2.08 -14.82 -9.39
CA PHE A 251 1.24 -15.02 -10.58
C PHE A 251 1.10 -13.74 -11.42
N ALA A 252 1.46 -12.57 -10.87
CA ALA A 252 1.61 -11.31 -11.59
C ALA A 252 2.66 -10.43 -10.91
N GLY A 253 3.59 -9.87 -11.68
CA GLY A 253 4.63 -8.96 -11.20
C GLY A 253 4.66 -7.68 -12.01
N PHE A 254 4.84 -6.55 -11.31
CA PHE A 254 4.87 -5.21 -11.87
C PHE A 254 6.00 -4.40 -11.27
N ILE A 255 6.50 -3.44 -12.05
CA ILE A 255 7.35 -2.37 -11.54
C ILE A 255 6.68 -1.05 -11.89
N LYS A 256 6.59 -0.17 -10.90
CA LYS A 256 6.26 1.25 -11.11
C LYS A 256 7.55 2.05 -11.06
N MET A 257 7.81 2.82 -12.11
CA MET A 257 8.96 3.74 -12.20
C MET A 257 8.44 5.11 -12.60
N GLY A 258 8.32 6.01 -11.64
CA GLY A 258 7.61 7.27 -11.86
C GLY A 258 6.17 7.05 -12.34
N LYS A 259 5.88 7.44 -13.58
CA LYS A 259 4.57 7.23 -14.26
C LYS A 259 4.50 5.95 -15.08
N GLU A 260 5.64 5.35 -15.40
CA GLU A 260 5.69 4.18 -16.26
C GLU A 260 5.48 2.92 -15.43
N TRP A 261 4.83 1.95 -16.07
CA TRP A 261 4.63 0.63 -15.52
C TRP A 261 5.32 -0.40 -16.40
N PHE A 262 5.79 -1.48 -15.79
CA PHE A 262 6.37 -2.62 -16.50
C PHE A 262 5.68 -3.86 -15.98
N GLU A 263 5.09 -4.65 -16.87
CA GLU A 263 4.36 -5.87 -16.52
C GLU A 263 5.17 -7.11 -16.94
N PHE A 264 5.35 -8.04 -16.01
CA PHE A 264 6.14 -9.25 -16.19
C PHE A 264 5.27 -10.53 -16.22
N GLY A 265 3.98 -10.40 -15.92
CA GLY A 265 3.07 -11.53 -15.75
C GLY A 265 3.51 -12.43 -14.58
N ALA A 266 3.26 -13.74 -14.70
CA ALA A 266 3.73 -14.70 -13.70
C ALA A 266 5.27 -14.70 -13.63
N LEU A 267 5.83 -14.79 -12.43
CA LEU A 267 7.27 -14.74 -12.18
C LEU A 267 7.60 -15.74 -11.06
N ALA A 268 8.11 -16.91 -11.44
CA ALA A 268 8.46 -17.96 -10.49
C ALA A 268 9.70 -17.58 -9.66
N ALA A 269 9.89 -18.22 -8.52
CA ALA A 269 11.10 -18.07 -7.72
C ALA A 269 12.34 -18.49 -8.54
N GLY A 270 13.33 -17.60 -8.60
CA GLY A 270 14.55 -17.73 -9.39
C GLY A 270 14.43 -17.34 -10.87
N GLU A 271 13.25 -16.93 -11.33
CA GLU A 271 13.03 -16.53 -12.73
C GLU A 271 13.46 -15.07 -12.99
N SER A 272 13.98 -14.82 -14.19
CA SER A 272 14.23 -13.47 -14.71
C SER A 272 13.37 -13.18 -15.94
N LYS A 273 12.79 -11.98 -16.02
CA LYS A 273 12.01 -11.52 -17.18
C LYS A 273 12.32 -10.07 -17.51
N THR A 274 12.08 -9.70 -18.76
CA THR A 274 12.24 -8.33 -19.25
C THR A 274 10.93 -7.82 -19.83
N SER A 275 10.63 -6.55 -19.61
CA SER A 275 9.42 -5.91 -20.09
C SER A 275 9.69 -4.45 -20.50
N LYS A 276 8.82 -3.92 -21.35
CA LYS A 276 8.85 -2.53 -21.80
C LYS A 276 7.76 -1.74 -21.08
N ALA A 277 7.93 -0.43 -21.05
CA ALA A 277 6.95 0.47 -20.44
C ALA A 277 5.55 0.27 -21.05
N ILE A 278 4.55 0.14 -20.18
CA ILE A 278 3.13 0.15 -20.45
C ILE A 278 2.50 1.37 -19.76
N MET A 279 1.34 1.79 -20.26
CA MET A 279 0.66 2.99 -19.75
C MET A 279 0.06 2.76 -18.36
N GLN A 280 -0.67 1.65 -18.16
CA GLN A 280 -1.28 1.30 -16.88
C GLN A 280 -1.56 -0.20 -16.80
N PRO A 281 -1.35 -0.86 -15.64
CA PRO A 281 -1.71 -2.26 -15.43
C PRO A 281 -3.22 -2.50 -15.38
N ASP A 282 -3.68 -3.66 -15.85
CA ASP A 282 -5.05 -4.14 -15.60
C ASP A 282 -5.11 -4.93 -14.28
N PHE A 283 -5.20 -4.20 -13.16
CA PHE A 283 -5.35 -4.82 -11.85
C PHE A 283 -6.68 -5.57 -11.65
N GLN A 284 -7.69 -5.31 -12.46
CA GLN A 284 -8.97 -6.01 -12.35
C GLN A 284 -8.83 -7.47 -12.78
N SER A 285 -8.01 -7.73 -13.81
CA SER A 285 -7.70 -9.09 -14.26
C SER A 285 -7.06 -9.93 -13.15
N ILE A 286 -6.24 -9.34 -12.29
CA ILE A 286 -5.57 -10.00 -11.14
C ILE A 286 -6.61 -10.54 -10.16
N LEU A 287 -7.62 -9.73 -9.84
CA LEU A 287 -8.66 -10.13 -8.90
C LEU A 287 -9.61 -11.18 -9.48
N SER A 288 -9.74 -11.28 -10.82
CA SER A 288 -10.65 -12.25 -11.47
C SER A 288 -10.38 -13.70 -11.07
N ARG A 289 -9.13 -14.03 -10.67
CA ARG A 289 -8.73 -15.32 -10.10
C ARG A 289 -9.55 -15.72 -8.86
N TYR A 290 -10.01 -14.74 -8.08
CA TYR A 290 -10.78 -14.94 -6.85
C TYR A 290 -12.29 -14.77 -7.03
N ASN A 291 -12.74 -14.51 -8.27
CA ASN A 291 -14.15 -14.30 -8.57
C ASN A 291 -14.57 -15.08 -9.82
N PRO A 292 -14.88 -16.37 -9.65
CA PRO A 292 -15.28 -17.24 -10.76
C PRO A 292 -16.66 -16.89 -11.33
N SER A 293 -17.42 -15.98 -10.68
CA SER A 293 -18.77 -15.60 -11.12
C SER A 293 -18.80 -14.59 -12.26
N SER A 294 -17.63 -14.15 -12.76
CA SER A 294 -17.46 -13.12 -13.79
C SER A 294 -18.11 -11.78 -13.47
N ARG A 295 -18.57 -11.59 -12.22
CA ARG A 295 -19.11 -10.31 -11.79
C ARG A 295 -17.94 -9.34 -11.67
N PRO A 296 -17.98 -8.16 -12.30
CA PRO A 296 -16.95 -7.17 -12.08
C PRO A 296 -16.86 -6.90 -10.58
N PHE A 297 -15.65 -6.90 -10.02
CA PHE A 297 -15.49 -6.40 -8.66
C PHE A 297 -16.04 -4.98 -8.60
N PRO A 298 -16.85 -4.63 -7.60
CA PRO A 298 -17.31 -3.26 -7.44
C PRO A 298 -16.09 -2.37 -7.16
N GLY A 299 -15.87 -1.38 -8.03
CA GLY A 299 -14.80 -0.38 -7.90
C GLY A 299 -13.63 -0.58 -8.86
N TRP A 300 -12.91 0.51 -9.13
CA TRP A 300 -11.59 0.48 -9.76
C TRP A 300 -10.55 0.24 -8.67
N TYR A 301 -9.91 -0.93 -8.68
CA TYR A 301 -8.81 -1.24 -7.76
C TYR A 301 -7.52 -0.71 -8.37
N ASP A 302 -7.11 0.47 -7.95
CA ASP A 302 -5.79 0.99 -8.29
C ASP A 302 -4.83 0.74 -7.12
N PHE A 303 -3.99 -0.29 -7.27
CA PHE A 303 -2.97 -0.64 -6.28
C PHE A 303 -1.84 0.39 -6.21
N SER A 304 -1.75 1.30 -7.19
CA SER A 304 -0.73 2.35 -7.23
C SER A 304 -0.84 3.36 -6.08
N TYR A 305 -2.04 3.51 -5.52
CA TYR A 305 -2.32 4.34 -4.36
C TYR A 305 -1.71 3.80 -3.05
N TYR A 306 -1.30 2.53 -3.05
CA TYR A 306 -0.70 1.83 -1.90
C TYR A 306 0.79 1.59 -2.05
N LEU A 307 1.39 2.12 -3.12
CA LEU A 307 2.84 2.13 -3.25
C LEU A 307 3.38 3.34 -2.48
N PRO A 308 4.47 3.17 -1.71
CA PRO A 308 5.16 4.31 -1.12
C PRO A 308 5.58 5.31 -2.20
N ASN A 309 5.77 6.59 -1.83
CA ASN A 309 6.23 7.66 -2.73
C ASN A 309 7.73 7.51 -3.05
N ASN A 310 8.13 6.33 -3.53
CA ASN A 310 9.47 6.03 -3.97
C ASN A 310 9.55 6.03 -5.50
N PRO A 311 10.72 6.37 -6.06
CA PRO A 311 10.92 6.51 -7.50
C PRO A 311 10.69 5.19 -8.24
N VAL A 312 11.03 4.06 -7.59
CA VAL A 312 10.91 2.71 -8.14
C VAL A 312 10.36 1.77 -7.07
N CYS A 313 9.30 1.05 -7.43
CA CYS A 313 8.68 0.06 -6.56
C CYS A 313 8.32 -1.20 -7.35
N PHE A 314 8.62 -2.36 -6.78
CA PHE A 314 8.08 -3.63 -7.23
C PHE A 314 6.73 -3.89 -6.56
N LEU A 315 5.78 -4.41 -7.33
CA LEU A 315 4.47 -4.87 -6.89
C LEU A 315 4.25 -6.29 -7.42
N GLY A 316 4.22 -7.27 -6.54
CA GLY A 316 4.00 -8.68 -6.85
C GLY A 316 2.68 -9.19 -6.27
N PHE A 317 2.03 -10.12 -6.98
CA PHE A 317 0.84 -10.81 -6.50
C PHE A 317 1.08 -12.32 -6.44
N GLY A 318 0.84 -12.90 -5.27
CA GLY A 318 0.99 -14.32 -4.97
C GLY A 318 -0.25 -14.92 -4.30
N ASP A 319 -0.28 -16.24 -4.15
CA ASP A 319 -1.36 -16.99 -3.50
C ASP A 319 -0.85 -18.08 -2.54
N SER A 320 0.43 -17.99 -2.13
CA SER A 320 1.07 -18.97 -1.25
C SER A 320 0.57 -18.86 0.21
N GLY A 321 0.12 -17.68 0.62
CA GLY A 321 -0.32 -17.36 1.98
C GLY A 321 0.76 -17.60 3.02
N PRO A 322 1.88 -16.86 3.00
CA PRO A 322 3.02 -17.09 3.87
C PRO A 322 2.72 -16.79 5.36
N PHE A 323 1.62 -16.10 5.65
CA PHE A 323 1.13 -15.91 7.02
C PHE A 323 0.52 -17.21 7.57
N SER A 324 1.30 -17.94 8.37
CA SER A 324 0.89 -19.23 8.94
C SER A 324 -0.12 -19.06 10.07
N VAL A 325 -1.30 -19.66 9.92
CA VAL A 325 -2.32 -19.77 10.98
C VAL A 325 -2.81 -21.21 11.02
N ALA A 326 -2.61 -21.88 12.15
CA ALA A 326 -3.12 -23.22 12.40
C ALA A 326 -4.59 -23.18 12.81
N GLY A 327 -5.33 -24.26 12.54
CA GLY A 327 -6.73 -24.43 12.93
C GLY A 327 -7.74 -24.38 11.77
N ALA A 328 -7.29 -24.08 10.54
CA ALA A 328 -8.09 -24.21 9.33
C ALA A 328 -7.48 -25.25 8.37
N ASN A 329 -8.31 -25.90 7.57
CA ASN A 329 -7.92 -27.05 6.76
C ASN A 329 -7.75 -26.69 5.27
N LYS A 330 -8.27 -25.53 4.86
CA LYS A 330 -8.11 -24.95 3.52
C LYS A 330 -7.70 -23.49 3.66
N LYS A 331 -6.97 -22.98 2.67
CA LYS A 331 -6.48 -21.61 2.63
C LYS A 331 -6.76 -21.00 1.26
N VAL A 332 -7.23 -19.76 1.26
CA VAL A 332 -7.36 -18.89 0.09
C VAL A 332 -6.68 -17.58 0.46
N ALA A 333 -5.54 -17.30 -0.15
CA ALA A 333 -4.73 -16.13 0.16
C ALA A 333 -4.57 -15.28 -1.09
N LEU A 334 -4.63 -13.96 -0.92
CA LEU A 334 -4.11 -12.97 -1.85
C LEU A 334 -2.93 -12.30 -1.18
N ASP A 335 -1.74 -12.54 -1.72
CA ASP A 335 -0.50 -11.93 -1.25
C ASP A 335 -0.16 -10.75 -2.15
N ILE A 336 0.01 -9.58 -1.55
CA ILE A 336 0.39 -8.32 -2.20
C ILE A 336 1.77 -7.97 -1.69
N TRP A 337 2.77 -8.22 -2.51
CA TRP A 337 4.17 -7.94 -2.24
C TRP A 337 4.55 -6.56 -2.71
N VAL A 338 5.13 -5.76 -1.83
CA VAL A 338 5.65 -4.44 -2.11
C VAL A 338 7.12 -4.42 -1.70
N GLN A 339 7.98 -4.06 -2.64
CA GLN A 339 9.40 -3.83 -2.36
C GLN A 339 9.80 -2.47 -2.92
N THR A 340 10.26 -1.61 -2.02
CA THR A 340 10.91 -0.35 -2.38
C THR A 340 12.32 -0.65 -2.86
N ILE A 341 12.73 0.00 -3.94
CA ILE A 341 14.07 -0.19 -4.48
C ILE A 341 14.83 1.09 -4.22
N GLU A 342 15.94 0.96 -3.51
CA GLU A 342 16.83 2.08 -3.29
C GLU A 342 17.45 2.48 -4.63
N THR A 343 17.60 3.78 -4.84
CA THR A 343 18.10 4.36 -6.09
C THR A 343 19.48 3.81 -6.49
N ARG A 344 20.33 3.40 -5.53
CA ARG A 344 21.63 2.75 -5.78
C ARG A 344 21.55 1.36 -6.42
N ASP A 345 20.49 0.60 -6.11
CA ASP A 345 20.30 -0.74 -6.67
C ASP A 345 19.72 -0.66 -8.09
N PHE A 346 19.22 0.53 -8.43
CA PHE A 346 18.53 0.81 -9.67
C PHE A 346 19.42 1.51 -10.71
N PHE A 347 20.26 2.46 -10.30
CA PHE A 347 21.22 3.14 -11.16
C PHE A 347 22.64 2.60 -10.91
N ALA A 348 23.23 1.97 -11.92
CA ALA A 348 24.62 1.50 -11.86
C ALA A 348 25.62 2.66 -11.93
N ALA A 349 26.84 2.42 -11.43
CA ALA A 349 27.95 3.36 -11.58
C ALA A 349 28.26 3.65 -13.06
N GLY A 350 28.68 4.89 -13.35
CA GLY A 350 28.88 5.37 -14.71
C GLY A 350 28.00 6.56 -15.08
N SER A 351 27.63 6.67 -16.35
CA SER A 351 26.80 7.77 -16.86
C SER A 351 25.39 7.72 -16.27
N LEU A 352 24.90 8.87 -15.81
CA LEU A 352 23.60 9.02 -15.19
C LEU A 352 22.72 10.00 -15.99
N ASP A 353 21.70 9.46 -16.65
CA ASP A 353 20.62 10.24 -17.24
C ASP A 353 19.30 9.82 -16.59
N ILE A 354 18.67 10.75 -15.89
CA ILE A 354 17.39 10.53 -15.21
C ILE A 354 16.32 11.37 -15.89
N PRO A 355 15.39 10.75 -16.64
CA PRO A 355 14.28 11.48 -17.25
C PRO A 355 13.30 12.00 -16.19
N ARG A 356 12.43 12.90 -16.65
CA ARG A 356 11.35 13.47 -15.83
C ARG A 356 10.41 12.40 -15.26
N GLY A 357 9.81 12.72 -14.12
CA GLY A 357 8.82 11.89 -13.44
C GLY A 357 9.37 10.73 -12.60
N ILE A 358 10.68 10.49 -12.58
CA ILE A 358 11.29 9.42 -11.76
C ILE A 358 11.53 9.89 -10.34
N LEU A 359 12.32 10.96 -10.16
CA LEU A 359 12.70 11.46 -8.83
C LEU A 359 11.63 12.40 -8.30
N THR A 360 10.50 11.85 -7.88
CA THR A 360 9.38 12.62 -7.29
C THR A 360 9.59 12.86 -5.79
N PRO A 361 9.12 13.99 -5.23
CA PRO A 361 9.33 14.29 -3.83
C PRO A 361 8.32 13.59 -2.91
N VAL A 362 8.72 13.47 -1.64
CA VAL A 362 7.79 13.32 -0.53
C VAL A 362 7.36 14.71 -0.06
N VAL A 363 6.07 14.90 0.17
CA VAL A 363 5.52 16.18 0.65
C VAL A 363 5.42 16.17 2.18
N LEU A 364 6.00 17.18 2.81
CA LEU A 364 5.93 17.44 4.24
C LEU A 364 5.17 18.75 4.47
N GLY A 365 3.98 18.65 5.04
CA GLY A 365 3.11 19.79 5.33
C GLY A 365 1.72 19.33 5.75
N SER A 366 0.97 20.21 6.42
CA SER A 366 -0.41 19.93 6.81
C SER A 366 -1.35 20.20 5.64
N GLN A 367 -1.75 19.14 4.93
CA GLN A 367 -2.78 19.24 3.87
C GLN A 367 -4.10 19.76 4.45
N THR A 368 -4.80 20.61 3.69
CA THR A 368 -6.15 21.07 4.04
C THR A 368 -7.22 20.12 3.52
N ASP A 369 -7.00 19.52 2.33
CA ASP A 369 -7.95 18.60 1.70
C ASP A 369 -7.24 17.37 1.12
N TYR A 370 -7.92 16.22 1.17
CA TYR A 370 -7.47 14.96 0.59
C TYR A 370 -8.30 14.65 -0.66
N TYR A 371 -7.75 14.91 -1.85
CA TYR A 371 -8.39 14.59 -3.13
C TYR A 371 -7.94 13.23 -3.67
N SER A 372 -6.63 12.99 -3.67
CA SER A 372 -5.97 11.80 -4.19
C SER A 372 -4.59 11.67 -3.51
N PRO A 373 -4.02 10.47 -3.32
CA PRO A 373 -2.70 10.27 -2.70
C PRO A 373 -1.55 11.08 -3.33
N ARG A 374 -1.71 11.50 -4.59
CA ARG A 374 -0.68 12.23 -5.35
C ARG A 374 -1.06 13.68 -5.65
N ASP A 375 -2.28 14.10 -5.31
CA ASP A 375 -2.75 15.47 -5.51
C ASP A 375 -2.88 16.17 -4.16
N TYR A 376 -2.17 17.27 -4.03
CA TYR A 376 -2.06 18.04 -2.81
C TYR A 376 -2.76 19.37 -3.01
N HIS A 377 -3.57 19.75 -2.03
CA HIS A 377 -4.23 21.04 -1.97
C HIS A 377 -4.03 21.65 -0.60
N PHE A 378 -3.63 22.91 -0.59
CA PHE A 378 -3.30 23.68 0.58
C PHE A 378 -3.93 25.06 0.46
N TYR A 379 -4.56 25.50 1.54
CA TYR A 379 -5.12 26.85 1.64
C TYR A 379 -4.69 27.50 2.94
N SER A 380 -4.19 28.74 2.87
CA SER A 380 -3.85 29.53 4.05
C SER A 380 -4.09 31.02 3.81
N ASN A 381 -4.69 31.71 4.78
CA ASN A 381 -4.82 33.17 4.76
C ASN A 381 -3.58 33.89 5.32
N GLU A 382 -2.68 33.13 5.96
CA GLU A 382 -1.39 33.59 6.48
C GLU A 382 -0.25 32.94 5.69
N GLU A 383 0.97 33.45 5.87
CA GLU A 383 2.14 32.82 5.26
C GLU A 383 2.34 31.41 5.83
N ALA A 384 2.29 30.42 4.95
CA ALA A 384 2.49 29.02 5.24
C ALA A 384 3.56 28.44 4.33
N ASN A 385 4.00 27.22 4.62
CA ASN A 385 4.96 26.52 3.79
C ASN A 385 4.64 25.04 3.66
N VAL A 386 5.11 24.47 2.55
CA VAL A 386 5.15 23.04 2.30
C VAL A 386 6.54 22.67 1.81
N ASP A 387 7.11 21.61 2.39
CA ASP A 387 8.43 21.11 2.04
C ASP A 387 8.29 19.89 1.11
N LEU A 388 9.06 19.89 0.03
CA LEU A 388 9.22 18.81 -0.93
C LEU A 388 10.60 18.21 -0.73
N VAL A 389 10.66 16.95 -0.31
CA VAL A 389 11.91 16.24 -0.05
C VAL A 389 12.15 15.23 -1.16
N PHE A 390 13.16 15.48 -1.96
CA PHE A 390 13.58 14.60 -3.04
C PHE A 390 14.68 13.66 -2.54
N SER A 391 14.61 12.39 -2.94
CA SER A 391 15.67 11.41 -2.68
C SER A 391 16.39 11.08 -3.98
N LEU A 392 17.68 11.38 -4.02
CA LEU A 392 18.57 11.16 -5.15
C LEU A 392 19.29 9.81 -5.02
N PRO A 393 19.86 9.27 -6.10
CA PRO A 393 20.88 8.23 -6.03
C PRO A 393 22.03 8.59 -5.08
N GLU A 394 22.52 7.59 -4.34
CA GLU A 394 23.75 7.72 -3.56
C GLU A 394 24.96 7.86 -4.52
N ASN A 395 26.08 8.42 -4.03
CA ASN A 395 27.35 8.53 -4.76
C ASN A 395 27.34 9.29 -6.09
N ILE A 396 26.39 10.21 -6.28
CA ILE A 396 26.38 11.10 -7.45
C ILE A 396 27.61 12.03 -7.43
N ASP A 397 28.27 12.15 -8.59
CA ASP A 397 29.23 13.22 -8.85
C ASP A 397 28.49 14.49 -9.28
N PHE A 398 28.20 15.35 -8.29
CA PHE A 398 27.52 16.62 -8.52
C PHE A 398 28.35 17.65 -9.32
N SER A 399 29.63 17.37 -9.62
CA SER A 399 30.43 18.20 -10.53
C SER A 399 30.10 17.97 -12.00
N GLN A 400 29.33 16.91 -12.31
CA GLN A 400 28.92 16.54 -13.66
C GLN A 400 27.40 16.51 -13.81
N GLY A 401 26.95 16.96 -14.97
CA GLY A 401 25.55 16.93 -15.39
C GLY A 401 24.76 18.18 -15.06
N GLU A 402 23.60 18.31 -15.71
CA GLU A 402 22.62 19.33 -15.43
C GLU A 402 21.48 18.75 -14.59
N TYR A 403 21.23 19.38 -13.43
CA TYR A 403 20.16 19.01 -12.51
C TYR A 403 19.07 20.06 -12.59
N ARG A 404 17.84 19.64 -12.88
CA ARG A 404 16.71 20.56 -13.01
C ARG A 404 15.57 20.15 -12.09
N LEU A 405 15.11 21.09 -11.29
CA LEU A 405 13.87 20.99 -10.52
C LEU A 405 12.69 21.32 -11.43
N ASN A 406 11.75 20.39 -11.54
CA ASN A 406 10.58 20.49 -12.39
C ASN A 406 9.32 20.56 -11.52
N LEU A 407 8.54 21.62 -11.69
CA LEU A 407 7.34 21.94 -10.92
C LEU A 407 6.14 22.14 -11.87
N ASP A 408 6.00 21.23 -12.84
CA ASP A 408 5.09 21.36 -13.98
C ASP A 408 3.61 21.27 -13.63
N SER A 409 3.25 20.77 -12.45
CA SER A 409 1.86 20.49 -12.08
C SER A 409 1.34 21.36 -10.93
N VAL A 410 1.90 22.56 -10.73
CA VAL A 410 1.35 23.56 -9.80
C VAL A 410 0.10 24.22 -10.42
N TRP A 411 -0.94 24.41 -9.61
CA TRP A 411 -2.19 25.12 -9.91
C TRP A 411 -2.70 25.90 -8.67
N GLY A 412 -3.69 26.78 -8.87
CA GLY A 412 -4.19 27.70 -7.83
C GLY A 412 -3.82 29.16 -8.11
N GLU A 413 -3.99 30.02 -7.11
CA GLU A 413 -3.74 31.47 -7.17
C GLU A 413 -2.89 31.98 -5.98
N ALA A 414 -2.15 31.09 -5.33
CA ALA A 414 -1.29 31.44 -4.21
C ALA A 414 -0.17 32.42 -4.60
N LYS A 415 0.26 33.23 -3.62
CA LYS A 415 1.45 34.09 -3.72
C LYS A 415 2.52 33.61 -2.78
N GLY A 416 3.77 33.67 -3.24
CA GLY A 416 4.93 33.32 -2.42
C GLY A 416 6.13 32.94 -3.27
N THR A 417 7.02 32.14 -2.69
CA THR A 417 8.35 31.84 -3.24
C THR A 417 8.65 30.35 -3.19
N VAL A 418 9.53 29.92 -4.08
CA VAL A 418 10.14 28.59 -4.06
C VAL A 418 11.58 28.75 -3.62
N LEU A 419 11.95 27.98 -2.61
CA LEU A 419 13.26 28.02 -1.96
C LEU A 419 13.89 26.63 -2.01
N VAL A 420 15.21 26.55 -2.03
CA VAL A 420 15.96 25.32 -1.81
C VAL A 420 16.88 25.50 -0.61
N TYR A 421 17.02 24.47 0.22
CA TYR A 421 17.93 24.55 1.36
C TYR A 421 19.37 24.26 0.90
N ASN A 422 20.29 25.18 1.16
CA ASN A 422 21.71 24.98 0.90
C ASN A 422 22.41 24.57 2.20
N PHE A 423 22.92 23.33 2.23
CA PHE A 423 23.51 22.70 3.40
C PHE A 423 24.91 23.22 3.72
N GLU A 424 25.64 23.70 2.71
CA GLU A 424 26.97 24.31 2.89
C GLU A 424 26.86 25.66 3.64
N SER A 425 26.00 26.56 3.14
CA SER A 425 25.75 27.88 3.73
C SER A 425 24.76 27.88 4.91
N ASN A 426 24.04 26.77 5.12
CA ASN A 426 22.96 26.62 6.10
C ASN A 426 21.79 27.62 5.92
N MET A 427 21.52 28.05 4.69
CA MET A 427 20.52 29.07 4.36
C MET A 427 19.56 28.59 3.28
N TRP A 428 18.32 29.12 3.31
CA TRP A 428 17.39 28.97 2.19
C TRP A 428 17.78 29.91 1.05
N GLN A 429 17.81 29.39 -0.17
CA GLN A 429 18.10 30.11 -1.41
C GLN A 429 16.84 30.23 -2.26
N GLU A 430 16.51 31.42 -2.73
CA GLU A 430 15.35 31.64 -3.60
C GLU A 430 15.61 31.15 -5.02
N LEU A 431 14.74 30.25 -5.48
CA LEU A 431 14.73 29.73 -6.85
C LEU A 431 13.77 30.52 -7.75
N GLY A 432 12.73 31.13 -7.20
CA GLY A 432 11.80 31.98 -7.93
C GLY A 432 10.47 32.22 -7.20
N SER A 433 9.54 32.93 -7.85
CA SER A 433 8.21 33.22 -7.32
C SER A 433 7.14 32.23 -7.83
N LEU A 434 6.12 31.99 -7.00
CA LEU A 434 4.96 31.20 -7.39
C LEU A 434 4.19 31.82 -8.58
N ASP A 435 4.09 33.16 -8.62
CA ASP A 435 3.47 33.88 -9.73
C ASP A 435 4.10 33.54 -11.09
N ASN A 436 5.43 33.35 -11.12
CA ASN A 436 6.14 32.96 -12.33
C ASN A 436 5.86 31.49 -12.68
N LEU A 437 5.82 30.59 -11.69
CA LEU A 437 5.51 29.17 -11.92
C LEU A 437 4.10 28.95 -12.48
N PHE A 438 3.13 29.76 -12.05
CA PHE A 438 1.78 29.71 -12.62
C PHE A 438 1.74 30.16 -14.08
N LYS A 439 2.63 31.08 -14.50
CA LYS A 439 2.57 31.78 -15.81
C LYS A 439 3.60 31.33 -16.85
N GLN A 440 4.76 30.78 -16.46
CA GLN A 440 5.91 30.52 -17.32
C GLN A 440 6.54 29.13 -17.06
N THR A 441 7.70 28.89 -17.67
CA THR A 441 8.45 27.63 -17.64
C THR A 441 8.71 27.15 -16.22
N ARG A 442 8.32 25.90 -15.97
CA ARG A 442 8.26 25.28 -14.65
C ARG A 442 9.50 24.41 -14.35
N SER A 443 10.61 24.66 -15.04
CA SER A 443 11.88 23.94 -14.90
C SER A 443 12.99 24.90 -14.50
N ILE A 444 13.60 24.67 -13.35
CA ILE A 444 14.61 25.53 -12.74
C ILE A 444 15.94 24.76 -12.70
N LEU A 445 17.01 25.37 -13.22
CA LEU A 445 18.36 24.81 -13.09
C LEU A 445 18.83 24.92 -11.64
N LEU A 446 19.31 23.83 -11.07
CA LEU A 446 19.91 23.81 -9.73
C LEU A 446 21.40 24.12 -9.85
N GLU A 447 21.79 25.32 -9.46
CA GLU A 447 23.20 25.73 -9.43
C GLU A 447 23.92 25.06 -8.25
N ASN A 448 25.12 24.52 -8.50
CA ASN A 448 25.96 23.82 -7.49
C ASN A 448 25.16 22.78 -6.68
N PRO A 449 24.58 21.75 -7.33
CA PRO A 449 23.66 20.81 -6.67
C PRO A 449 24.29 20.06 -5.50
N GLY A 450 25.62 19.91 -5.46
CA GLY A 450 26.34 19.32 -4.33
C GLY A 450 26.13 20.07 -3.02
N ASP A 451 25.98 21.40 -3.06
CA ASP A 451 25.74 22.21 -1.86
C ASP A 451 24.28 22.12 -1.37
N LEU A 452 23.38 21.64 -2.22
CA LEU A 452 21.93 21.56 -2.00
C LEU A 452 21.50 20.17 -1.50
N VAL A 453 22.42 19.21 -1.45
CA VAL A 453 22.15 17.82 -1.08
C VAL A 453 22.88 17.46 0.20
N ASN A 454 22.16 16.87 1.15
CA ASN A 454 22.76 16.24 2.32
C ASN A 454 22.48 14.74 2.30
N GLU A 455 23.54 13.93 2.34
CA GLU A 455 23.52 12.50 1.97
C GLU A 455 23.00 12.30 0.55
N ASN A 456 21.70 12.09 0.42
CA ASN A 456 21.00 11.90 -0.84
C ASN A 456 19.68 12.67 -0.87
N HIS A 457 19.47 13.62 0.05
CA HIS A 457 18.24 14.37 0.15
C HIS A 457 18.43 15.82 -0.29
N LEU A 458 17.49 16.31 -1.10
CA LEU A 458 17.34 17.71 -1.45
C LEU A 458 15.98 18.20 -0.95
N THR A 459 15.96 19.33 -0.25
CA THR A 459 14.72 19.91 0.28
C THR A 459 14.39 21.22 -0.42
N VAL A 460 13.22 21.26 -1.05
CA VAL A 460 12.61 22.46 -1.64
C VAL A 460 11.45 22.89 -0.76
N ARG A 461 11.35 24.18 -0.46
CA ARG A 461 10.23 24.76 0.27
C ARG A 461 9.41 25.64 -0.67
N ILE A 462 8.10 25.47 -0.63
CA ILE A 462 7.16 26.39 -1.26
C ILE A 462 6.51 27.21 -0.14
N ASN A 463 6.88 28.47 -0.04
CA ASN A 463 6.17 29.44 0.80
C ASN A 463 4.95 29.94 0.03
N TYR A 464 3.79 29.98 0.67
CA TYR A 464 2.54 30.35 0.02
C TYR A 464 1.57 31.07 0.96
N SER A 465 0.74 31.91 0.36
CA SER A 465 -0.47 32.49 0.94
C SER A 465 -1.56 32.45 -0.13
N GLY A 466 -2.76 32.00 0.23
CA GLY A 466 -3.86 31.70 -0.68
C GLY A 466 -3.97 30.22 -1.02
N ASP A 467 -4.48 29.95 -2.23
CA ASP A 467 -4.78 28.62 -2.75
C ASP A 467 -3.61 28.04 -3.56
N LEU A 468 -2.98 26.99 -3.01
CA LEU A 468 -1.88 26.25 -3.62
C LEU A 468 -2.30 24.80 -3.83
N GLY A 469 -2.26 24.34 -5.08
CA GLY A 469 -2.44 22.94 -5.41
C GLY A 469 -1.35 22.40 -6.33
N PHE A 470 -1.05 21.11 -6.23
CA PHE A 470 -0.18 20.44 -7.18
C PHE A 470 -0.36 18.93 -7.24
N SER A 471 0.00 18.33 -8.37
CA SER A 471 0.16 16.87 -8.49
C SER A 471 1.62 16.46 -8.45
N LEU A 472 1.96 15.42 -7.68
CA LEU A 472 3.31 14.82 -7.65
C LEU A 472 3.76 14.32 -9.02
N ASP A 473 2.84 14.10 -9.94
CA ASP A 473 3.11 13.68 -11.31
C ASP A 473 3.84 14.74 -12.15
N GLY A 474 3.82 16.02 -11.74
CA GLY A 474 4.65 17.05 -12.38
C GLY A 474 5.71 17.63 -11.46
N MET A 475 6.02 16.96 -10.34
CA MET A 475 7.05 17.38 -9.39
C MET A 475 8.19 16.39 -9.45
N ASP A 476 9.33 16.78 -10.03
CA ASP A 476 10.47 15.87 -10.17
C ASP A 476 11.83 16.59 -10.26
N ILE A 477 12.91 15.82 -10.07
CA ILE A 477 14.26 16.21 -10.49
C ILE A 477 14.66 15.39 -11.71
N SER A 478 15.12 16.06 -12.75
CA SER A 478 15.73 15.43 -13.93
C SER A 478 17.23 15.69 -13.97
N VAL A 479 18.00 14.70 -14.41
CA VAL A 479 19.47 14.76 -14.52
C VAL A 479 19.88 14.44 -15.95
N THR A 480 20.68 15.29 -16.58
CA THR A 480 21.24 15.06 -17.92
C THR A 480 22.76 15.08 -17.88
N GLY A 481 23.43 14.06 -18.41
CA GLY A 481 24.88 13.99 -18.46
C GLY A 481 25.56 13.91 -17.10
N GLY A 482 24.86 13.39 -16.09
CA GLY A 482 25.40 13.19 -14.74
C GLY A 482 26.29 11.95 -14.66
N ARG A 483 26.80 11.67 -13.46
CA ARG A 483 27.62 10.49 -13.20
C ARG A 483 27.40 9.96 -11.79
N ILE A 484 27.39 8.64 -11.64
CA ILE A 484 27.46 7.94 -10.34
C ILE A 484 28.85 7.34 -10.20
N ASN A 485 29.49 7.59 -9.06
CA ASN A 485 30.77 7.03 -8.70
C ASN A 485 30.62 5.59 -8.16
N ASP A 486 31.69 4.81 -8.27
CA ASP A 486 31.78 3.43 -7.77
C ASP A 486 31.65 3.34 -6.24
#